data_AF-A0A914Q9W9-F1
#
_entry.id   AF-A0A914Q9W9-F1
#
_cell.length_a   1.000
_cell.length_b   1.000
_cell.length_c   1.000
_cell.angle_alpha   90.00
_cell.angle_beta   90.00
_cell.angle_gamma   90.00
#
_symmetry.space_group_name_H-M   'P 1'
#
loop_
_entity.id
_entity.type
_entity.pdbx_description
1 polymer ?
#
loop_
_entity_poly.entity_id
_entity_poly.type
_entity_poly.pdbx_seq_one_letter_code
_entity_poly.pdbx_strand_id
1 'polypeptide(L)' 'MHPVRLIKIDESTGEVLRRSDGLCFPCRPGETGAMVSTIRKNNPLLIFEGYLNKSETSKKVICNVFRKGDTAFLTGK' A
#
# COMPACT_ATOMS: atom_id res chain seq x y z
N MET A 1 6.76 -10.97 11.18
CA MET A 1 6.69 -9.49 11.16
C MET A 1 6.57 -9.04 9.71
N HIS A 2 5.39 -8.57 9.28
CA HIS A 2 5.21 -8.08 7.91
C HIS A 2 5.75 -6.66 7.78
N PRO A 3 6.51 -6.35 6.72
CA PRO A 3 6.99 -4.99 6.52
C PRO A 3 5.82 -4.10 6.08
N VAL A 4 5.15 -3.48 7.07
CA VAL A 4 4.26 -2.36 6.80
C VAL A 4 5.12 -1.19 6.31
N ARG A 5 4.62 -0.47 5.32
CA ARG A 5 5.24 0.73 4.79
C ARG A 5 4.22 1.84 4.75
N LEU A 6 4.69 3.08 4.80
CA LEU A 6 3.84 4.25 4.63
C LEU A 6 4.19 4.94 3.32
N ILE A 7 3.15 5.31 2.58
CA ILE A 7 3.27 6.12 1.37
C ILE A 7 2.55 7.44 1.57
N LYS A 8 3.07 8.48 0.93
CA LYS A 8 2.47 9.81 0.97
C LYS A 8 1.17 9.79 0.16
N ILE A 9 0.13 10.34 0.76
CA ILE A 9 -1.14 10.59 0.10
C ILE A 9 -1.40 12.08 0.09
N ASP A 10 -2.23 12.49 -0.85
CA ASP A 10 -2.78 13.83 -0.88
C ASP A 10 -3.80 13.96 0.26
N GLU A 11 -3.64 14.96 1.12
CA GLU A 11 -4.50 15.13 2.30
C GLU A 11 -5.93 15.51 1.92
N SER A 12 -6.11 16.15 0.76
CA SER A 12 -7.40 16.70 0.32
C SER A 12 -8.24 15.64 -0.39
N THR A 13 -7.61 14.80 -1.21
CA THR A 13 -8.29 13.79 -2.04
C THR A 13 -8.14 12.36 -1.49
N GLY A 14 -7.16 12.13 -0.61
CA GLY A 14 -6.78 10.79 -0.15
C GLY A 14 -6.13 9.93 -1.23
N GLU A 15 -5.72 10.53 -2.36
CA GLU A 15 -5.08 9.82 -3.46
C GLU A 15 -3.58 9.65 -3.24
N VAL A 16 -3.03 8.57 -3.79
CA VAL A 16 -1.60 8.27 -3.62
C VAL A 16 -0.75 9.18 -4.49
N LEU A 17 0.17 9.92 -3.85
CA LEU A 17 1.09 10.78 -4.57
C LEU A 17 2.18 9.93 -5.23
N ARG A 18 2.22 9.98 -6.57
CA ARG A 18 3.23 9.31 -7.39
C ARG A 18 4.29 10.31 -7.86
N ARG A 19 5.53 9.85 -7.86
CA ARG A 19 6.70 10.51 -8.45
C ARG A 19 6.64 10.39 -9.97
N SER A 20 7.43 11.19 -10.67
CA SER A 20 7.59 11.13 -12.13
C SER A 20 8.08 9.78 -12.66
N ASP A 21 8.70 8.93 -11.82
CA ASP A 21 9.08 7.56 -12.19
C ASP A 21 7.88 6.57 -12.16
N GLY A 22 6.70 7.01 -11.73
CA GLY A 22 5.50 6.19 -11.57
C GLY A 22 5.44 5.42 -10.24
N LEU A 23 6.37 5.71 -9.31
CA LEU A 23 6.44 5.13 -7.96
C LEU A 23 5.80 6.04 -6.91
N CYS A 24 5.34 5.48 -5.78
CA CYS A 24 4.73 6.28 -4.71
C CYS A 24 5.80 7.03 -3.90
N PHE A 25 5.47 8.22 -3.40
CA PHE A 25 6.34 8.91 -2.46
C PHE A 25 6.39 8.14 -1.13
N PRO A 26 7.57 7.85 -0.58
CA PRO A 26 7.67 7.30 0.78
C PRO A 26 7.21 8.35 1.78
N CYS A 27 6.41 7.96 2.76
CA CYS A 27 5.98 8.89 3.80
C CYS A 27 7.15 9.23 4.74
N ARG A 28 7.33 10.50 5.05
CA ARG A 28 8.31 10.97 6.03
C ARG A 28 7.64 11.23 7.38
N PRO A 29 8.38 11.20 8.50
CA PRO A 29 7.84 11.59 9.79
C PRO A 29 7.25 13.01 9.72
N GLY A 30 6.00 13.17 10.12
CA GLY A 30 5.28 14.44 10.07
C GLY A 30 4.46 14.70 8.80
N GLU A 31 4.44 13.77 7.84
CA GLU A 31 3.58 13.87 6.65
C GLU A 31 2.35 12.97 6.74
N THR A 32 1.25 13.38 6.11
CA THR A 32 0.06 12.55 5.96
C THR A 32 0.33 11.43 4.96
N GLY A 33 0.17 10.19 5.43
CA GLY A 33 0.41 9.00 4.63
C GLY A 33 -0.60 7.90 4.89
N ALA A 34 -0.83 7.09 3.87
CA ALA A 34 -1.57 5.85 4.01
C ALA A 34 -0.61 4.71 4.35
N MET A 35 -1.06 3.83 5.24
CA MET A 35 -0.39 2.56 5.47
C MET A 35 -0.63 1.63 4.29
N VAL A 36 0.43 0.98 3.84
CA VAL A 36 0.39 -0.03 2.78
C VAL A 36 1.11 -1.30 3.22
N SER A 37 0.49 -2.42 2.88
CA SER A 37 1.04 -3.75 3.14
C SER A 37 1.50 -4.34 1.82
N THR A 38 2.81 -4.57 1.69
CA THR A 38 3.38 -5.12 0.44
C THR A 38 2.93 -6.56 0.25
N ILE A 39 2.38 -6.87 -0.92
CA ILE A 39 1.93 -8.21 -1.29
C ILE A 39 3.09 -8.93 -1.95
N ARG A 40 3.74 -9.84 -1.23
CA ARG A 40 4.75 -10.72 -1.81
C ARG A 40 4.06 -11.98 -2.32
N LYS A 41 3.96 -12.11 -3.66
CA LYS A 41 3.42 -13.32 -4.32
C LYS A 41 4.15 -14.62 -3.95
N ASN A 42 5.34 -14.53 -3.37
CA ASN A 42 6.17 -15.68 -3.01
C ASN A 42 5.78 -16.37 -1.69
N ASN A 43 4.76 -15.89 -0.96
CA ASN A 43 4.29 -16.54 0.27
C ASN A 43 2.77 -16.71 0.26
N PRO A 44 2.23 -17.83 -0.24
CA PRO A 44 0.79 -18.07 -0.32
C PRO A 44 0.07 -18.07 1.04
N LEU A 45 0.74 -18.42 2.14
CA LEU A 45 0.18 -18.36 3.50
C LEU A 45 -0.19 -16.93 3.93
N LEU A 46 0.61 -15.97 3.47
CA LEU A 46 0.53 -14.54 3.77
C LEU A 46 -0.62 -13.86 3.01
N ILE A 47 -0.91 -14.40 1.82
CA ILE A 47 -2.07 -14.04 1.00
C ILE A 47 -3.34 -14.56 1.69
N PHE A 48 -3.28 -15.64 2.46
CA PHE A 48 -4.48 -16.25 3.03
C PHE A 48 -5.00 -15.55 4.29
N GLU A 49 -4.12 -15.20 5.24
CA GLU A 49 -4.53 -14.49 6.47
C GLU A 49 -5.14 -13.10 6.19
N GLY A 50 -4.59 -12.37 5.22
CA GLY A 50 -5.11 -11.04 4.83
C GLY A 50 -6.40 -11.09 4.00
N TYR A 51 -6.72 -12.23 3.37
CA TYR A 51 -7.90 -12.39 2.50
C TYR A 51 -9.10 -13.08 3.19
N LEU A 52 -8.94 -13.63 4.40
CA LEU A 52 -10.06 -14.25 5.15
C LEU A 52 -11.10 -13.21 5.62
N ASN A 53 -10.72 -11.94 5.76
CA ASN A 53 -11.66 -10.81 5.92
C ASN A 53 -12.02 -10.17 4.57
N LYS A 54 -12.49 -11.01 3.64
CA LYS A 54 -12.88 -10.63 2.28
C LYS A 54 -14.15 -9.75 2.21
N SER A 55 -14.93 -9.66 3.29
CA SER A 55 -16.19 -8.89 3.29
C SER A 55 -16.03 -7.37 3.48
N GLU A 56 -14.88 -6.87 3.93
CA GLU A 56 -14.66 -5.41 4.10
C GLU A 56 -13.50 -4.83 3.27
N THR A 57 -12.71 -5.68 2.61
CA THR A 57 -11.47 -5.25 1.94
C THR A 57 -11.71 -4.83 0.49
N SER A 58 -12.68 -3.93 0.26
CA SER A 58 -12.78 -3.15 -0.99
C SER A 58 -11.68 -2.07 -1.05
N LYS A 59 -10.46 -2.46 -0.64
CA LYS A 59 -9.34 -1.57 -0.33
C LYS A 59 -8.39 -1.56 -1.52
N LYS A 60 -8.36 -0.43 -2.20
CA LYS A 60 -7.53 -0.08 -3.37
C LYS A 60 -6.17 -0.80 -3.36
N VAL A 61 -6.03 -1.84 -4.19
CA VAL A 61 -4.72 -2.45 -4.51
C VAL A 61 -3.94 -1.47 -5.36
N ILE A 62 -2.72 -1.14 -4.96
CA ILE A 62 -1.84 -0.23 -5.70
C ILE A 62 -0.62 -0.97 -6.24
N CYS A 63 -0.30 -0.72 -7.49
CA CYS A 63 0.87 -1.25 -8.18
C CYS A 63 1.98 -0.19 -8.22
N ASN A 64 3.22 -0.64 -8.40
CA ASN A 64 4.41 0.22 -8.52
C ASN A 64 4.59 1.13 -7.30
N VAL A 65 4.58 0.53 -6.10
CA VAL A 65 4.58 1.31 -4.86
C VAL A 65 5.96 1.83 -4.52
N PHE A 66 6.92 0.92 -4.30
CA PHE A 66 8.32 1.25 -4.05
C PHE A 66 9.23 0.89 -5.21
N ARG A 67 8.84 -0.09 -6.02
CA ARG A 67 9.55 -0.53 -7.23
C ARG A 67 8.52 -0.91 -8.29
N LYS A 68 8.91 -0.81 -9.56
CA LYS A 68 8.06 -1.23 -10.68
C LYS A 68 7.84 -2.75 -10.58
N GLY A 69 6.59 -3.18 -10.64
CA GLY A 69 6.17 -4.58 -10.48
C GLY A 69 5.78 -4.99 -9.05
N ASP A 70 6.13 -4.21 -8.03
CA ASP A 70 5.65 -4.47 -6.67
C ASP A 70 4.19 -4.03 -6.51
N THR A 71 3.44 -4.76 -5.69
CA THR A 71 2.03 -4.49 -5.40
C THR A 71 1.84 -4.38 -3.89
N ALA A 72 1.00 -3.45 -3.45
CA ALA A 72 0.64 -3.31 -2.05
C ALA A 72 -0.86 -3.06 -1.89
N PHE A 73 -1.40 -3.47 -0.75
CA PHE A 73 -2.74 -3.10 -0.33
C PHE A 73 -2.70 -1.78 0.42
N LEU A 74 -3.53 -0.82 0.00
CA LEU A 74 -3.77 0.41 0.75
C LEU A 74 -4.72 0.12 1.91
N THR A 75 -4.24 0.18 3.15
CA THR A 75 -5.13 0.12 4.32
C THR A 75 -5.52 1.54 4.72
N GLY A 76 -6.57 2.05 4.07
CA GLY A 76 -7.26 3.27 4.49
C GLY A 76 -8.20 2.94 5.65
N LYS A 77 -8.25 3.85 6.62
CA LYS A 77 -9.26 3.88 7.67
C LYS A 77 -10.61 4.30 7.08
#